data_AF-A0A7C1UYC7-F1
#
_entry.id   AF-A0A7C1UYC7-F1
#
_cell.length_a   1.000
_cell.length_b   1.000
_cell.length_c   1.000
_cell.angle_alpha   90.00
_cell.angle_beta   90.00
_cell.angle_gamma   90.00
#
_symmetry.space_group_name_H-M   'P 1'
#
loop_
_entity.id
_entity.type
_entity.pdbx_description
1 polymer ?
#
loop_
_entity_poly.entity_id
_entity_poly.type
_entity_poly.pdbx_seq_one_letter_code
_entity_poly.pdbx_strand_id
1 'polypeptide(L)' 'MRGTHTGTLQLSENETIPPTNRSIRIPICFVVKIKEGKIIEAHEYNDQLTFLTQLGL' A
#
# COMPACT_ATOMS: atom_id res chain seq x y z
N MET A 1 3.36 5.60 -5.71
CA MET A 1 4.31 5.56 -4.58
C MET A 1 5.62 4.88 -4.97
N ARG A 2 6.74 5.28 -4.35
CA ARG A 2 8.05 4.60 -4.39
C ARG A 2 8.57 4.48 -2.96
N GLY A 3 9.23 3.37 -2.63
CA GLY A 3 9.80 3.16 -1.30
C GLY A 3 10.66 1.90 -1.21
N THR A 4 11.18 1.61 -0.02
CA THR A 4 11.89 0.37 0.30
C THR A 4 11.19 -0.30 1.48
N HIS A 5 10.89 -1.60 1.37
CA HIS A 5 10.21 -2.36 2.41
C HIS A 5 11.20 -2.70 3.55
N THR A 6 11.37 -1.77 4.49
CA THR A 6 12.32 -1.85 5.61
C THR A 6 11.69 -2.14 6.97
N GLY A 7 10.36 -2.12 7.08
CA GLY A 7 9.61 -2.51 8.28
C GLY A 7 8.70 -3.70 8.00
N THR A 8 8.22 -4.35 9.05
CA THR A 8 7.23 -5.44 8.92
C THR A 8 5.92 -4.90 8.33
N LEU A 9 5.40 -5.58 7.30
CA LEU A 9 4.09 -5.28 6.72
C LEU A 9 3.02 -6.22 7.30
N GLN A 10 1.90 -5.66 7.76
CA GLN A 10 0.72 -6.43 8.13
C GLN A 10 -0.19 -6.62 6.91
N LEU A 11 -0.57 -7.87 6.59
CA LEU A 11 -1.52 -8.18 5.50
C LEU A 11 -2.95 -8.42 6.03
N SER A 12 -3.07 -9.11 7.15
CA SER A 12 -4.32 -9.40 7.87
C SER A 12 -4.01 -9.55 9.36
N GLU A 13 -4.98 -9.71 10.26
CA GLU A 13 -4.72 -9.80 11.71
C GLU A 13 -3.65 -10.84 12.10
N ASN A 14 -3.56 -11.96 11.35
CA ASN A 14 -2.68 -13.08 11.68
C ASN A 14 -1.52 -13.26 10.69
N GLU A 15 -1.37 -12.37 9.71
CA GLU A 15 -0.39 -12.52 8.63
C GLU A 15 0.49 -11.28 8.48
N THR A 16 1.80 -11.51 8.48
CA THR A 16 2.82 -10.47 8.33
C THR A 16 3.89 -10.87 7.32
N ILE A 17 4.50 -9.86 6.69
CA ILE A 17 5.69 -10.01 5.87
C ILE A 17 6.86 -9.32 6.60
N PRO A 18 7.96 -10.03 6.91
CA PRO A 18 9.14 -9.40 7.47
C PRO A 18 9.79 -8.44 6.45
N PRO A 19 10.62 -7.48 6.89
CA PRO A 19 11.26 -6.51 6.00
C PRO A 19 12.15 -7.21 4.98
N THR A 20 11.84 -7.00 3.70
CA THR A 20 12.58 -7.64 2.58
C THR A 20 13.76 -6.81 2.07
N ASN A 21 13.85 -5.53 2.47
CA ASN A 21 14.77 -4.53 1.94
C ASN A 21 14.69 -4.30 0.42
N ARG A 22 13.63 -4.79 -0.24
CA ARG A 22 13.40 -4.58 -1.66
C ARG A 22 12.77 -3.21 -1.90
N SER A 23 13.18 -2.57 -2.99
CA SER A 23 12.51 -1.35 -3.49
C SER A 23 11.20 -1.72 -4.18
N ILE A 24 10.18 -0.90 -3.97
CA ILE A 24 8.85 -1.03 -4.56
C ILE A 24 8.49 0.22 -5.36
N ARG A 25 7.75 0.01 -6.44
CA ARG A 25 7.05 1.07 -7.17
C ARG A 25 5.63 0.61 -7.47
N ILE A 26 4.66 1.39 -7.01
CA ILE A 26 3.24 1.03 -7.14
C ILE A 26 2.48 2.25 -7.65
N PRO A 27 1.71 2.12 -8.75
CA PRO A 27 0.72 3.13 -9.11
C PRO A 27 -0.42 3.10 -8.09
N ILE A 28 -0.84 4.29 -7.63
CA ILE A 28 -1.94 4.43 -6.67
C ILE A 28 -2.91 5.47 -7.21
N CYS A 29 -4.20 5.18 -7.11
CA CYS A 29 -5.28 6.11 -7.36
C CYS A 29 -6.07 6.32 -6.06
N PHE A 30 -6.30 7.57 -5.70
CA PHE A 30 -7.21 7.92 -4.62
C PHE A 30 -8.49 8.51 -5.22
N VAL A 31 -9.63 7.97 -4.84
CA VAL A 31 -10.94 8.58 -5.07
C VAL A 31 -11.42 9.13 -3.74
N VAL A 32 -11.44 10.46 -3.62
CA VAL A 32 -11.75 11.14 -2.36
C VAL A 32 -13.07 11.89 -2.45
N LYS A 33 -13.87 11.82 -1.38
CA LYS A 33 -15.06 12.66 -1.20
C LYS A 33 -14.72 13.78 -0.24
N ILE A 34 -14.96 15.02 -0.66
CA ILE A 34 -14.67 16.22 0.13
C ILE A 34 -15.98 16.88 0.56
N LYS A 35 -16.09 17.26 1.84
CA LYS A 35 -17.16 18.09 2.40
C LYS A 35 -16.54 19.15 3.31
N GLU A 36 -16.95 20.41 3.13
CA GLU A 36 -16.45 21.54 3.93
C GLU A 36 -14.90 21.65 3.90
N GLY A 37 -14.30 21.38 2.74
CA GLY A 37 -12.85 21.41 2.56
C GLY A 37 -12.09 20.26 3.23
N LYS A 38 -12.77 19.27 3.82
CA LYS A 38 -12.16 18.09 4.44
C LYS A 38 -12.51 16.81 3.67
N ILE A 39 -11.57 15.86 3.63
CA ILE A 39 -11.82 14.51 3.13
C ILE A 39 -12.71 13.80 4.15
N ILE A 40 -13.88 13.33 3.71
CA ILE A 40 -14.81 12.54 4.53
C ILE A 40 -14.82 11.07 4.15
N GLU A 41 -14.24 10.72 3.00
CA GLU A 41 -14.15 9.36 2.50
C GLU A 41 -12.99 9.28 1.51
N ALA A 42 -12.23 8.19 1.53
CA ALA A 42 -11.16 7.92 0.59
C ALA A 42 -11.16 6.44 0.22
N HIS A 43 -11.18 6.17 -1.08
CA HIS A 43 -10.93 4.84 -1.64
C HIS A 43 -9.54 4.85 -2.26
N GLU A 44 -8.66 3.99 -1.76
CA GLU A 44 -7.36 3.75 -2.35
C GLU A 44 -7.43 2.53 -3.26
N TYR A 45 -7.05 2.72 -4.51
CA TYR A 45 -6.84 1.64 -5.46
C TYR A 45 -5.37 1.54 -5.78
N ASN A 46 -4.80 0.38 -5.52
CA ASN A 46 -3.43 0.04 -5.86
C ASN A 46 -3.38 -1.36 -6.46
N ASP A 47 -2.33 -1.63 -7.23
CA ASP A 47 -2.08 -2.96 -7.76
C ASP A 47 -1.42 -3.83 -6.67
N GLN A 48 -2.28 -4.40 -5.82
CA GLN A 48 -1.85 -5.18 -4.66
C GLN A 48 -1.08 -6.44 -5.06
N LEU A 49 -1.44 -7.08 -6.18
CA LEU A 49 -0.73 -8.26 -6.67
C LEU A 49 0.69 -7.92 -7.13
N THR A 50 0.85 -6.86 -7.93
CA THR A 50 2.18 -6.38 -8.37
C THR A 50 3.02 -5.90 -7.19
N PHE A 51 2.39 -5.35 -6.14
CA PHE A 51 3.08 -5.02 -4.90
C PHE A 51 3.64 -6.26 -4.19
N LEU A 52 2.82 -7.27 -3.94
CA LEU A 52 3.24 -8.50 -3.26
C LEU A 52 4.32 -9.26 -4.06
N THR A 53 4.18 -9.30 -5.38
CA THR A 53 5.16 -9.91 -6.29
C THR A 53 6.55 -9.25 -6.16
N GLN A 54 6.60 -7.91 -6.03
CA GLN A 54 7.87 -7.19 -5.82
C GLN A 54 8.54 -7.57 -4.49
N LEU A 55 7.76 -7.93 -3.46
CA LEU A 55 8.27 -8.42 -2.18
C LEU A 55 8.73 -9.90 -2.24
N GLY A 56 8.41 -10.61 -3.32
CA GLY A 56 8.81 -12.01 -3.53
C GLY A 56 7.80 -13.03 -3.04
N LEU A 57 6.53 -12.64 -2.97
CA LEU A 57 5.39 -13.52 -2.73
C LEU A 57 4.71 -13.93 -4.04
#